data_AF-A0A125A8V2-F1
#
_entry.id   AF-A0A125A8V2-F1
#
_cell.length_a   1.000
_cell.length_b   1.000
_cell.length_c   1.000
_cell.angle_alpha   90.00
_cell.angle_beta   90.00
_cell.angle_gamma   90.00
#
_symmetry.space_group_name_H-M   'P 1'
#
loop_
_entity.id
_entity.type
_entity.pdbx_description
1 polymer ?
#
loop_
_entity_poly.entity_id
_entity_poly.type
_entity_poly.pdbx_seq_one_letter_code
_entity_poly.pdbx_strand_id
1 'polypeptide(L)' 'MLAEILMAVAEFQFTLDELFPDVRKRKAHPRYFDPVSGATWSGRGREPHWIRGKDRRTFELDSGPPANEPER' A
#
# COMPACT_ATOMS: atom_id res chain seq x y z
N MET A 1 -30.09 15.09 4.32
CA MET A 1 -28.73 14.85 4.83
C MET A 1 -27.78 14.31 3.76
N LEU A 2 -27.87 13.05 3.30
CA LEU A 2 -26.95 12.55 2.26
C LEU A 2 -27.17 13.21 0.89
N ALA A 3 -28.43 13.43 0.49
CA ALA A 3 -28.78 14.08 -0.77
C ALA A 3 -28.28 15.54 -0.84
N GLU A 4 -28.29 16.27 0.26
CA GLU A 4 -27.80 17.66 0.33
C GLU A 4 -26.28 17.72 0.12
N ILE A 5 -25.55 16.77 0.69
CA ILE A 5 -24.10 16.65 0.49
C ILE A 5 -23.80 16.33 -0.97
N LEU A 6 -24.54 15.39 -1.58
CA LEU A 6 -24.34 15.03 -2.99
C LEU A 6 -24.63 16.20 -3.95
N MET A 7 -25.64 17.02 -3.65
CA MET A 7 -25.94 18.21 -4.45
C MET A 7 -24.83 19.25 -4.37
N ALA A 8 -24.30 19.54 -3.17
CA ALA A 8 -23.19 20.47 -3.01
C ALA A 8 -21.94 20.00 -3.77
N VAL A 9 -21.63 18.70 -3.73
CA VAL A 9 -20.49 18.14 -4.48
C VAL A 9 -20.64 18.36 -5.99
N ALA A 10 -21.85 18.16 -6.53
CA ALA A 10 -22.14 18.39 -7.94
C ALA A 10 -22.11 19.89 -8.32
N GLU A 11 -22.60 20.77 -7.45
CA GLU A 11 -22.68 22.22 -7.68
C GLU A 11 -21.29 22.87 -7.77
N PHE A 12 -20.38 22.48 -6.88
CA PHE A 12 -19.01 23.02 -6.85
C PHE A 12 -18.02 22.23 -7.71
N GLN A 13 -18.51 21.26 -8.49
CA GLN A 13 -17.71 20.36 -9.34
C GLN A 13 -16.53 19.69 -8.63
N PHE A 14 -16.64 19.47 -7.32
CA PHE A 14 -15.59 18.77 -6.59
C PHE A 14 -15.56 17.30 -7.02
N THR A 15 -14.37 16.81 -7.32
CA THR A 15 -14.20 15.38 -7.59
C THR A 15 -14.09 14.62 -6.26
N LEU A 16 -14.54 13.36 -6.24
CA LEU A 16 -14.44 12.51 -5.04
C LEU A 16 -12.98 12.37 -4.55
N ASP A 17 -12.01 12.46 -5.46
CA ASP A 17 -10.58 12.40 -5.13
C ASP A 17 -10.10 13.66 -4.38
N GLU A 18 -10.68 14.83 -4.65
CA GLU A 18 -10.36 16.08 -3.95
C GLU A 18 -11.02 16.16 -2.57
N LEU A 19 -12.22 15.59 -2.43
CA LEU A 19 -12.96 15.56 -1.16
C LEU A 19 -12.45 14.47 -0.22
N PHE A 20 -12.01 13.36 -0.81
CA PHE A 20 -11.46 12.21 -0.12
C PHE A 20 -10.12 11.85 -0.77
N PRO A 21 -9.09 12.71 -0.59
CA PRO A 21 -7.75 12.39 -1.06
C PRO A 21 -7.40 11.00 -0.57
N ASP A 22 -6.90 10.14 -1.46
CA ASP A 22 -6.76 8.71 -1.19
C ASP A 22 -5.92 8.45 0.08
N VAL A 23 -6.58 8.36 1.23
CA VAL A 23 -5.94 8.05 2.52
C VAL A 23 -5.72 6.55 2.62
N ARG A 24 -5.90 5.77 1.55
CA ARG A 24 -5.33 4.44 1.47
C ARG A 24 -3.84 4.61 1.63
N LYS A 25 -3.37 4.50 2.88
CA LYS A 25 -1.96 4.29 3.22
C LYS A 25 -1.48 3.25 2.24
N ARG A 26 -0.72 3.67 1.21
CA ARG A 26 -0.17 2.76 0.20
C ARG A 26 0.44 1.62 0.99
N LYS A 27 -0.21 0.45 0.94
CA LYS A 27 0.26 -0.72 1.68
C LYS A 27 1.68 -0.92 1.19
N ALA A 28 2.65 -0.71 2.08
CA ALA A 28 4.04 -0.74 1.70
C ALA A 28 4.30 -2.12 1.09
N HIS A 29 4.78 -2.14 -0.15
CA HIS A 29 5.03 -3.38 -0.86
C HIS A 29 5.91 -4.27 0.03
N PRO A 30 5.51 -5.52 0.27
CA PRO A 30 6.32 -6.44 1.06
C PRO A 30 7.64 -6.66 0.34
N ARG A 31 8.75 -6.34 1.01
CA ARG A 31 10.11 -6.43 0.47
C ARG A 31 10.81 -7.71 0.90
N TYR A 32 10.40 -8.27 2.03
CA TYR A 32 10.97 -9.47 2.63
C TYR A 32 9.88 -10.50 2.90
N PHE A 33 10.18 -11.78 2.72
CA PHE A 33 9.29 -12.91 2.97
C PHE A 33 10.01 -14.00 3.76
N ASP A 34 9.34 -14.54 4.77
CA ASP A 34 9.80 -15.70 5.53
C ASP A 34 9.26 -17.01 4.94
N PRO A 35 10.10 -17.91 4.40
CA PRO A 35 9.66 -19.18 3.86
C PRO A 35 9.13 -20.15 4.93
N VAL A 36 9.42 -19.92 6.21
CA VAL A 36 8.99 -20.81 7.30
C VAL A 36 7.61 -20.44 7.82
N SER A 37 7.36 -19.16 8.07
CA SER A 37 6.08 -18.67 8.63
C SER A 37 5.11 -18.08 7.60
N GLY A 38 5.58 -17.80 6.37
CA GLY A 38 4.81 -17.07 5.37
C GLY A 38 4.64 -15.58 5.68
N ALA A 39 5.31 -15.07 6.72
CA ALA A 39 5.21 -13.67 7.10
C ALA A 39 5.95 -12.77 6.10
N THR A 40 5.34 -11.64 5.75
CA THR A 40 5.95 -10.61 4.90
C THR A 40 6.32 -9.37 5.70
N TRP A 41 7.41 -8.70 5.33
CA TRP A 41 7.81 -7.42 5.90
C TRP A 41 8.22 -6.43 4.83
N SER A 42 7.74 -5.20 4.90
CA SER A 42 8.02 -4.15 3.92
C SER A 42 9.36 -3.44 4.13
N GLY A 43 10.15 -3.84 5.14
CA GLY A 43 11.36 -3.12 5.56
C GLY A 43 11.07 -1.83 6.32
N ARG A 44 9.79 -1.51 6.57
CA ARG A 44 9.36 -0.34 7.36
C ARG A 44 8.80 -0.80 8.71
N GLY A 45 9.11 -0.05 9.76
CA GLY A 45 8.63 -0.32 11.12
C GLY A 45 9.48 -1.35 11.88
N ARG A 46 8.88 -2.00 12.89
CA ARG A 46 9.58 -2.95 13.77
C ARG A 46 10.04 -4.17 12.98
N GLU A 47 11.33 -4.47 13.07
CA GLU A 47 11.93 -5.65 12.45
C GLU A 47 11.36 -6.94 13.06
N PRO A 48 10.86 -7.88 12.25
CA PRO A 48 10.37 -9.16 12.71
C PRO A 48 11.48 -10.07 13.28
N HIS A 49 11.11 -10.97 14.20
CA HIS A 49 12.05 -11.91 14.81
C HIS A 49 12.70 -12.89 13.81
N TRP A 50 12.02 -13.22 12.70
CA TRP A 50 12.51 -14.20 11.73
C TRP A 50 13.68 -13.69 10.88
N ILE A 51 13.76 -12.37 10.63
CA ILE A 51 14.85 -11.72 9.87
C ILE A 51 15.92 -11.07 10.76
N ARG A 52 15.59 -10.80 12.03
CA ARG A 52 16.49 -10.12 12.97
C ARG A 52 17.79 -10.91 13.16
N GLY A 53 18.92 -10.31 12.76
CA GLY A 53 20.26 -10.89 12.90
C GLY A 53 20.62 -11.95 11.85
N LYS A 54 19.79 -12.15 10.82
CA LYS A 54 20.09 -13.02 9.68
C LYS A 54 20.38 -12.19 8.42
N ASP A 55 20.95 -12.83 7.40
CA ASP A 55 21.15 -12.21 6.10
C ASP A 55 19.82 -11.87 5.43
N ARG A 56 19.55 -10.57 5.30
CA ARG A 56 18.30 -10.04 4.75
C ARG A 56 18.08 -10.38 3.28
N ARG A 57 19.18 -10.55 2.52
CA ARG A 57 19.17 -10.88 1.10
C ARG A 57 18.50 -12.23 0.80
N THR A 58 18.60 -13.19 1.72
CA THR A 58 17.97 -14.52 1.58
C THR A 58 16.45 -14.45 1.67
N PHE A 59 15.93 -13.38 2.26
CA PHE A 59 14.50 -13.16 2.44
C PHE A 59 13.96 -12.08 1.51
N GLU A 60 14.78 -11.44 0.68
CA GLU A 60 14.31 -10.40 -0.24
C GLU A 60 13.38 -11.02 -1.29
N LEU A 61 12.17 -10.48 -1.38
CA LEU A 61 11.29 -10.72 -2.51
C LEU A 61 11.88 -9.95 -3.69
N ASP A 62 12.22 -10.67 -4.77
CA ASP A 62 12.51 -10.02 -6.04
C ASP A 62 11.24 -9.31 -6.47
N SER A 63 11.20 -7.99 -6.28
CA SER A 63 10.08 -7.17 -6.68
C SER A 63 10.06 -7.12 -8.21
N GLY A 64 9.41 -8.10 -8.82
CA GLY A 64 8.95 -7.99 -10.19
C GLY A 64 8.17 -6.69 -10.38
N PRO A 65 8.14 -6.16 -11.61
CA PRO A 65 7.76 -4.78 -11.89
C PRO A 65 6.41 -4.43 -11.25
N PRO A 66 6.26 -3.19 -10.74
CA PRO A 66 5.02 -2.79 -10.07
C PRO A 66 3.84 -2.99 -11.02
N ALA A 67 2.87 -3.80 -10.60
CA ALA A 67 1.66 -4.14 -11.33
C ALA A 67 0.67 -2.96 -11.43
N ASN A 68 1.16 -1.80 -11.86
CA ASN A 68 0.39 -0.61 -12.21
C ASN A 68 1.11 0.12 -13.37
N GLU A 69 1.11 -0.51 -14.53
CA GLU A 69 1.36 0.18 -15.80
C GLU A 69 0.00 0.26 -16.51
N PRO A 70 -0.60 1.46 -16.68
CA PRO A 70 -1.80 1.58 -17.48
C PRO A 70 -1.39 1.35 -18.94
N GLU A 71 -2.06 0.40 -19.62
CA GLU A 71 -1.94 0.22 -21.06
C GLU A 71 -2.11 1.57 -21.78
N ARG A 72 -1.19 1.83 -22.71
CA ARG A 72 -1.14 3.04 -23.54
C ARG A 72 -2.38 3.22 -24.41
#